data_AF-A0A6C7Q4W2-F1
#
_entry.id   AF-A0A6C7Q4W2-F1
#
_cell.length_a   1.000
_cell.length_b   1.000
_cell.length_c   1.000
_cell.angle_alpha   90.00
_cell.angle_beta   90.00
_cell.angle_gamma   90.00
#
_symmetry.space_group_name_H-M   'P 1'
#
loop_
_entity.id
_entity.type
_entity.pdbx_description
1 polymer ?
#
loop_
_entity_poly.entity_id
_entity_poly.type
_entity_poly.pdbx_seq_one_letter_code
_entity_poly.pdbx_strand_id
1 'polypeptide(L)'
;MSNSFLNTETLTLNDLFGKDRTYSVPKYQRNYSWSEDQWEDLWCDIEDLEKSNYPHFMGSIVLQETKDAKNIDIIDGQQRLTTLSIFMSAIIFYIDNLVKKDKDKTDNEKRKEIFNKKYLGYESSTTLKIVPK
;
A
#
# COMPACT_ATOMS: atom_id res chain seq x y z
N MET A 1 -28.44 13.36 15.47
CA MET A 1 -28.14 12.97 14.08
C MET A 1 -26.74 13.49 13.78
N SER A 2 -25.72 12.62 13.73
CA SER A 2 -24.36 13.08 13.42
C SER A 2 -24.25 13.34 11.93
N ASN A 3 -23.99 14.58 11.55
CA ASN A 3 -23.65 14.93 10.17
C ASN A 3 -22.44 14.09 9.72
N SER A 4 -22.66 13.18 8.77
CA SER A 4 -21.58 12.54 8.02
C SER A 4 -21.03 13.60 7.08
N PHE A 5 -20.02 14.33 7.54
CA PHE A 5 -19.28 15.24 6.68
C PHE A 5 -18.38 14.41 5.76
N LEU A 6 -18.57 14.55 4.45
CA LEU A 6 -17.62 14.06 3.47
C LEU A 6 -16.34 14.91 3.61
N ASN A 7 -15.29 14.31 4.13
CA ASN A 7 -13.95 14.90 4.12
C ASN A 7 -13.21 14.39 2.88
N THR A 8 -12.66 15.31 2.08
CA THR A 8 -11.88 14.95 0.88
C THR A 8 -10.48 15.51 1.04
N GLU A 9 -9.49 14.63 1.02
CA GLU A 9 -8.08 14.99 1.06
C GLU A 9 -7.32 14.34 -0.10
N THR A 10 -6.35 15.06 -0.66
CA THR A 10 -5.40 14.48 -1.62
C THR A 10 -4.24 13.89 -0.83
N LEU A 11 -4.05 12.58 -0.96
CA LEU A 11 -3.04 11.82 -0.23
C LEU A 11 -2.10 11.11 -1.19
N THR A 12 -0.83 11.01 -0.81
CA THR A 12 0.08 10.10 -1.48
C THR A 12 -0.12 8.67 -0.99
N LEU A 13 0.40 7.70 -1.73
CA LEU A 13 0.42 6.30 -1.30
C LEU A 13 1.16 6.14 0.04
N ASN A 14 2.17 6.97 0.28
CA ASN A 14 2.90 6.99 1.54
C ASN A 14 2.04 7.51 2.69
N ASP A 15 1.13 8.45 2.46
CA ASP A 15 0.24 8.94 3.51
C ASP A 15 -0.82 7.88 3.85
N LEU A 16 -1.30 7.14 2.85
CA LEU A 16 -2.26 6.05 3.04
C LEU A 16 -1.67 4.90 3.85
N PHE A 17 -0.52 4.35 3.45
CA PHE A 17 0.15 3.27 4.17
C PHE A 17 0.94 3.76 5.40
N GLY A 18 1.17 5.07 5.51
CA GLY A 18 2.00 5.71 6.53
C GLY A 18 1.30 5.91 7.87
N LYS A 19 -0.03 6.05 7.89
CA LYS A 19 -0.82 6.25 9.11
C LYS A 19 -0.92 4.95 9.93
N ASP A 20 -1.05 5.07 11.26
CA ASP A 20 -1.38 3.95 12.20
C ASP A 20 -2.87 3.59 12.03
N ARG A 21 -3.18 3.00 10.87
CA ARG A 21 -4.52 2.68 10.39
C ARG A 21 -4.49 1.32 9.70
N THR A 22 -5.45 0.48 10.01
CA THR A 22 -5.72 -0.80 9.36
C THR A 22 -6.87 -0.65 8.39
N TYR A 23 -6.61 -0.92 7.12
CA TYR A 23 -7.63 -0.89 6.06
C TYR A 23 -8.26 -2.28 5.90
N SER A 24 -9.58 -2.33 5.97
CA SER A 24 -10.39 -3.54 5.88
C SER A 24 -11.25 -3.50 4.62
N VAL A 25 -11.36 -4.63 3.93
CA VAL A 25 -12.33 -4.80 2.83
C VAL A 25 -13.58 -5.47 3.42
N PRO A 26 -14.74 -4.77 3.46
CA PRO A 26 -15.95 -5.34 4.03
C PRO A 26 -16.44 -6.57 3.27
N LYS A 27 -17.08 -7.51 3.99
CA LYS A 27 -17.55 -8.79 3.42
C LYS A 27 -18.53 -8.67 2.24
N TYR A 28 -19.24 -7.55 2.14
CA TYR A 28 -20.20 -7.30 1.06
C TYR A 28 -19.55 -6.80 -0.23
N GLN A 29 -18.25 -6.51 -0.21
CA GLN A 29 -17.52 -6.10 -1.39
C GLN A 29 -17.28 -7.27 -2.35
N ARG A 30 -17.09 -6.95 -3.63
CA ARG A 30 -16.79 -7.94 -4.66
C ARG A 30 -15.39 -8.53 -4.53
N ASN A 31 -15.18 -9.72 -5.06
CA ASN A 31 -13.84 -10.31 -5.15
C ASN A 31 -12.90 -9.50 -6.06
N TYR A 32 -11.59 -9.74 -5.89
CA TYR A 32 -10.59 -9.21 -6.81
C TYR A 32 -10.88 -9.67 -8.25
N SER A 33 -10.86 -8.72 -9.18
CA SER A 33 -11.29 -8.94 -10.58
C SER A 33 -10.58 -8.04 -11.60
N TRP A 34 -9.49 -7.36 -11.20
CA TRP A 34 -8.58 -6.81 -12.20
C TRP A 34 -7.86 -7.96 -12.90
N SER A 35 -7.80 -7.85 -14.22
CA SER A 35 -7.07 -8.67 -15.16
C SER A 35 -5.84 -7.92 -15.69
N GLU A 36 -5.13 -8.56 -16.60
CA GLU A 36 -3.90 -8.06 -17.21
C GLU A 36 -4.03 -6.64 -17.78
N ASP A 37 -5.13 -6.33 -18.47
CA ASP A 37 -5.37 -4.98 -19.01
C ASP A 37 -5.27 -3.88 -17.93
N GLN A 38 -5.89 -4.07 -16.75
CA GLN A 38 -5.81 -3.05 -15.70
C GLN A 38 -4.45 -3.04 -14.98
N TRP A 39 -3.71 -4.15 -15.02
CA TRP A 39 -2.35 -4.19 -14.51
C TRP A 39 -1.39 -3.43 -15.42
N GLU A 40 -1.56 -3.57 -16.72
CA GLU A 40 -0.77 -2.84 -17.71
C GLU A 40 -1.04 -1.34 -17.63
N ASP A 41 -2.31 -0.92 -17.53
CA ASP A 41 -2.66 0.48 -17.31
C ASP A 41 -1.96 1.06 -16.05
N LEU A 42 -2.00 0.32 -14.93
CA LEU A 42 -1.31 0.72 -13.70
C LEU A 42 0.20 0.78 -13.89
N TRP A 43 0.78 -0.14 -14.67
CA TRP A 43 2.21 -0.18 -14.93
C TRP A 43 2.65 1.02 -15.79
N CYS A 44 1.92 1.33 -16.86
CA CYS A 44 2.17 2.51 -17.69
C CYS A 44 2.09 3.80 -16.86
N ASP A 45 1.09 3.93 -15.97
CA ASP A 45 0.97 5.07 -15.05
C ASP A 45 2.23 5.23 -14.16
N ILE A 46 2.80 4.13 -13.69
CA ILE A 46 4.03 4.12 -12.86
C ILE A 46 5.26 4.48 -13.71
N GLU A 47 5.36 4.00 -14.94
CA GLU A 47 6.45 4.36 -15.84
C GLU A 47 6.42 5.84 -16.24
N ASP A 48 5.23 6.39 -16.43
CA ASP A 48 5.06 7.79 -16.80
C ASP A 48 5.40 8.74 -15.64
N LEU A 49 5.18 8.30 -14.40
CA LEU A 49 5.68 8.97 -13.19
C LEU A 49 7.22 9.05 -13.13
N GLU A 50 7.94 8.11 -13.73
CA GLU A 50 9.41 8.15 -13.76
C GLU A 50 9.92 9.16 -14.81
N LYS A 51 9.18 9.31 -15.91
CA LYS A 51 9.49 10.26 -17.00
C LYS A 51 9.06 11.69 -16.68
N SER A 52 8.09 11.85 -15.78
CA SER A 52 7.47 13.13 -15.42
C SER A 52 7.86 13.57 -14.01
N ASN A 53 8.21 14.85 -13.83
CA ASN A 53 8.37 15.43 -12.48
C ASN A 53 7.02 15.87 -11.86
N TYR A 54 5.89 15.53 -12.48
CA TYR A 54 4.56 15.89 -11.99
C TYR A 54 3.87 14.71 -11.30
N PRO A 55 3.10 14.96 -10.23
CA PRO A 55 2.31 13.91 -9.58
C PRO A 55 1.24 13.38 -10.53
N HIS A 56 1.07 12.06 -10.55
CA HIS A 56 0.00 11.38 -11.28
C HIS A 56 -1.22 11.18 -10.39
N PHE A 57 -2.41 11.45 -10.94
CA PHE A 57 -3.65 11.23 -10.22
C PHE A 57 -4.10 9.77 -10.37
N MET A 58 -3.82 8.97 -9.34
CA MET A 58 -4.15 7.54 -9.29
C MET A 58 -5.63 7.26 -9.00
N GLY A 59 -6.53 8.20 -9.26
CA GLY A 59 -7.97 8.10 -8.99
C GLY A 59 -8.37 8.25 -7.51
N SER A 60 -9.67 8.37 -7.25
CA SER A 60 -10.24 8.46 -5.90
C SER A 60 -10.36 7.11 -5.21
N ILE A 61 -10.35 7.12 -3.88
CA ILE A 61 -10.75 6.00 -3.01
C ILE A 61 -11.82 6.51 -2.04
N VAL A 62 -12.75 5.66 -1.64
CA VAL A 62 -13.78 6.00 -0.65
C VAL A 62 -13.56 5.17 0.59
N LEU A 63 -13.40 5.84 1.72
CA LEU A 63 -13.07 5.25 3.01
C LEU A 63 -14.17 5.58 4.02
N GLN A 64 -14.47 4.64 4.89
CA GLN A 64 -15.40 4.80 6.00
C GLN A 64 -14.67 4.52 7.31
N GLU A 65 -14.60 5.53 8.18
CA GLU A 65 -14.12 5.32 9.55
C GLU A 65 -15.12 4.43 10.30
N THR A 66 -14.59 3.40 10.97
CA THR A 66 -15.42 2.55 11.83
C THR A 66 -15.52 3.14 13.24
N LYS A 67 -16.21 2.44 14.16
CA LYS A 67 -16.23 2.85 15.57
C LYS A 67 -14.84 2.87 16.21
N ASP A 68 -13.93 2.06 15.69
CA ASP A 68 -12.52 2.12 16.02
C ASP A 68 -11.81 2.95 14.96
N ALA A 69 -11.31 4.13 15.35
CA ALA A 69 -10.64 5.06 14.43
C ALA A 69 -9.39 4.48 13.76
N LYS A 70 -8.81 3.39 14.30
CA LYS A 70 -7.72 2.66 13.65
C LYS A 70 -8.22 1.80 12.49
N ASN A 71 -9.45 1.31 12.55
CA ASN A 71 -10.02 0.45 11.53
C ASN A 71 -10.82 1.28 10.52
N ILE A 72 -10.45 1.17 9.25
CA ILE A 72 -11.08 1.90 8.15
C ILE A 72 -11.58 0.91 7.11
N ASP A 73 -12.87 0.99 6.79
CA ASP A 73 -13.47 0.18 5.74
C ASP A 73 -13.26 0.84 4.37
N ILE A 74 -12.78 0.05 3.41
CA ILE A 74 -12.66 0.46 2.01
C ILE A 74 -14.02 0.26 1.33
N ILE A 75 -14.65 1.36 0.94
CA ILE A 75 -15.96 1.38 0.28
C ILE A 75 -15.79 1.36 -1.24
N ASP A 76 -14.77 2.07 -1.75
CA ASP A 76 -14.40 2.06 -3.16
C ASP A 76 -12.87 2.22 -3.33
N GLY A 77 -12.34 1.75 -4.46
CA GLY A 77 -10.90 1.72 -4.74
C GLY A 77 -10.19 0.45 -4.27
N GLN A 78 -10.93 -0.56 -3.82
CA GLN A 78 -10.36 -1.79 -3.25
C GLN A 78 -9.38 -2.51 -4.19
N GLN A 79 -9.68 -2.64 -5.49
CA GLN A 79 -8.84 -3.40 -6.41
C GLN A 79 -7.50 -2.70 -6.61
N ARG A 80 -7.53 -1.38 -6.70
CA ARG A 80 -6.33 -0.55 -6.83
C ARG A 80 -5.46 -0.66 -5.59
N LEU A 81 -6.05 -0.49 -4.40
CA LEU A 81 -5.32 -0.63 -3.14
C LEU A 81 -4.74 -2.04 -2.98
N THR A 82 -5.51 -3.10 -3.25
CA THR A 82 -5.03 -4.48 -3.21
C THR A 82 -3.85 -4.70 -4.17
N THR A 83 -3.96 -4.22 -5.41
CA THR A 83 -2.89 -4.37 -6.42
C THR A 83 -1.63 -3.64 -6.00
N LEU A 84 -1.76 -2.40 -5.50
CA LEU A 84 -0.63 -1.62 -4.97
C LEU A 84 0.00 -2.30 -3.75
N SER A 85 -0.79 -2.90 -2.85
CA SER A 85 -0.26 -3.67 -1.71
C SER A 85 0.55 -4.88 -2.17
N ILE A 86 0.04 -5.64 -3.15
CA ILE A 86 0.76 -6.78 -3.75
C ILE A 86 2.05 -6.29 -4.40
N PHE A 87 1.99 -5.18 -5.13
CA PHE A 87 3.15 -4.58 -5.80
C PHE A 87 4.25 -4.19 -4.80
N MET A 88 3.89 -3.57 -3.68
CA MET A 88 4.84 -3.26 -2.60
C MET A 88 5.47 -4.52 -2.00
N SER A 89 4.69 -5.58 -1.80
CA SER A 89 5.22 -6.88 -1.35
C SER A 89 6.18 -7.49 -2.38
N ALA A 90 5.87 -7.39 -3.68
CA ALA A 90 6.73 -7.86 -4.75
C ALA A 90 8.06 -7.09 -4.81
N ILE A 91 8.05 -5.78 -4.60
CA ILE A 91 9.27 -4.95 -4.49
C ILE A 91 10.15 -5.45 -3.33
N ILE A 92 9.57 -5.64 -2.15
CA ILE A 92 10.30 -6.13 -0.97
C ILE A 92 10.91 -7.51 -1.24
N PHE A 93 10.13 -8.41 -1.85
CA PHE A 93 10.59 -9.73 -2.24
C PHE A 93 11.73 -9.67 -3.28
N TYR A 94 11.64 -8.76 -4.24
CA TYR A 94 12.70 -8.55 -5.23
C TYR A 94 13.98 -8.04 -4.59
N ILE A 95 13.89 -7.05 -3.69
CA ILE A 95 15.06 -6.55 -2.93
C ILE A 95 15.71 -7.68 -2.13
N ASP A 96 14.92 -8.53 -1.46
CA ASP A 96 15.42 -9.70 -0.74
C ASP A 96 16.17 -10.69 -1.67
N ASN A 97 15.67 -10.89 -2.89
CA ASN A 97 16.38 -11.70 -3.89
C ASN A 97 17.70 -11.07 -4.35
N LEU A 98 17.80 -9.74 -4.40
CA LEU A 98 19.06 -9.06 -4.70
C LEU A 98 20.08 -9.28 -3.56
N VAL A 99 19.64 -9.17 -2.30
CA VAL A 99 20.46 -9.50 -1.11
C VAL A 99 20.98 -10.93 -1.17
N LYS A 100 20.11 -11.90 -1.46
CA LYS A 100 20.48 -13.33 -1.59
C LYS A 100 21.48 -13.61 -2.70
N LYS A 101 21.47 -12.78 -3.76
CA LYS A 101 22.42 -12.86 -4.89
C LYS A 101 23.69 -12.05 -4.65
N ASP A 102 23.88 -11.50 -3.46
CA ASP A 102 25.02 -10.66 -3.08
C ASP A 102 25.19 -9.40 -3.95
N LYS A 103 24.10 -8.92 -4.57
CA LYS A 103 24.10 -7.68 -5.36
C LYS A 103 23.87 -6.51 -4.43
N ASP A 104 24.83 -5.58 -4.34
CA ASP A 104 24.80 -4.40 -3.46
C ASP A 104 24.26 -4.73 -2.06
N LYS A 105 24.73 -5.86 -1.50
CA LYS A 105 24.08 -6.54 -0.38
C LYS A 105 23.77 -5.60 0.79
N THR A 106 24.77 -4.85 1.24
CA THR A 106 24.62 -3.92 2.37
C THR A 106 23.57 -2.83 2.12
N ASP A 107 23.50 -2.30 0.90
CA ASP A 107 22.52 -1.27 0.57
C ASP A 107 21.12 -1.86 0.39
N ASN A 108 21.02 -3.05 -0.19
CA ASN A 108 19.75 -3.75 -0.34
C ASN A 108 19.19 -4.26 1.00
N GLU A 109 20.03 -4.64 1.96
CA GLU A 109 19.63 -4.93 3.34
C GLU A 109 19.01 -3.69 4.00
N LYS A 110 19.66 -2.53 3.87
CA LYS A 110 19.10 -1.25 4.37
C LYS A 110 17.79 -0.89 3.66
N ARG A 111 17.72 -1.02 2.34
CA ARG A 111 16.49 -0.77 1.56
C ARG A 111 15.36 -1.68 2.05
N LYS A 112 15.63 -2.98 2.22
CA LYS A 112 14.64 -3.95 2.73
C LYS A 112 14.11 -3.54 4.10
N GLU A 113 15.00 -3.16 5.03
CA GLU A 113 14.61 -2.70 6.37
C GLU A 113 13.69 -1.46 6.31
N ILE A 114 14.05 -0.47 5.50
CA ILE A 114 13.26 0.75 5.31
C ILE A 114 11.86 0.42 4.78
N PHE A 115 11.77 -0.42 3.74
CA PHE A 115 10.48 -0.78 3.15
C PHE A 115 9.62 -1.64 4.09
N ASN A 116 10.22 -2.61 4.78
CA ASN A 116 9.51 -3.43 5.77
C ASN A 116 8.88 -2.55 6.86
N LYS A 117 9.68 -1.68 7.48
CA LYS A 117 9.22 -0.77 8.52
C LYS A 117 8.09 0.15 8.04
N LYS A 118 8.17 0.59 6.79
CA LYS A 118 7.20 1.54 6.22
C LYS A 118 5.88 0.89 5.84
N TYR A 119 5.89 -0.31 5.26
CA TYR A 119 4.73 -0.92 4.60
C TYR A 119 4.21 -2.22 5.22
N LEU A 120 5.06 -3.00 5.91
CA LEU A 120 4.66 -4.29 6.51
C LEU A 120 4.50 -4.21 8.03
N GLY A 121 5.19 -3.27 8.67
CA GLY A 121 5.22 -3.10 10.12
C GLY A 121 6.61 -3.34 10.68
N TYR A 122 6.69 -3.66 11.97
CA TYR A 122 7.97 -3.86 12.65
C TYR A 122 8.10 -5.27 13.19
N GLU A 123 9.33 -5.80 13.20
CA GLU A 123 9.61 -7.02 13.95
C GLU A 123 9.59 -6.69 15.44
N SER A 124 8.73 -7.40 16.18
CA SER A 124 8.72 -7.33 17.63
C SER A 124 10.05 -7.84 18.17
N SER A 125 10.77 -7.02 18.93
CA SER A 125 12.00 -7.42 19.61
C SER A 125 11.80 -8.58 20.59
N THR A 126 10.56 -8.79 21.06
CA THR A 126 10.21 -9.83 22.04
C THR A 126 9.75 -11.12 21.37
N THR A 127 9.03 -11.05 20.25
CA THR A 127 8.43 -12.23 19.60
C THR A 127 9.09 -12.62 18.29
N LEU A 128 9.94 -11.76 17.72
CA LEU A 128 10.54 -11.87 16.39
C LEU A 128 9.52 -12.09 15.26
N LYS A 129 8.24 -11.81 15.53
CA LYS A 129 7.16 -11.81 14.54
C LYS A 129 7.00 -10.40 14.00
N ILE A 130 6.67 -10.31 12.72
CA ILE A 130 6.20 -9.06 12.12
C ILE A 130 4.88 -8.73 12.79
N VAL A 131 4.85 -7.62 13.52
CA VAL A 131 3.63 -6.99 13.98
C VAL A 131 3.12 -6.15 12.81
N PRO A 132 1.96 -6.49 12.23
CA PRO A 132 1.35 -5.66 11.20
C PRO A 132 1.20 -4.24 11.72
N LYS A 133 1.39 -3.29 10.83
CA LYS A 133 1.13 -1.90 11.14
C LYS A 133 -0.34 -1.66 11.49
#